data_AF-A0AAW2JMC2-F1
#
_entry.id   AF-A0AAW2JMC2-F1
#
_cell.length_a   1.000
_cell.length_b   1.000
_cell.length_c   1.000
_cell.angle_alpha   90.00
_cell.angle_beta   90.00
_cell.angle_gamma   90.00
#
_symmetry.space_group_name_H-M   'P 1'
#
loop_
_entity.id
_entity.type
_entity.pdbx_description
1 polymer ?
#
loop_
_entity_poly.entity_id
_entity_poly.type
_entity_poly.pdbx_seq_one_letter_code
_entity_poly.pdbx_strand_id
1 'polypeptide(L)'
;MPLRPLSGIVSIFDNPAPKPKPFRFFNMWADHPDFIPTIERRWRLNVEGTPQFRLCRKLKALKSSLKAFNNLHYSHISVRAKERTLPCKMHRHTLNLILEM
;
A
#
# COMPACT_ATOMS: atom_id res chain seq x y z
N MET A 1 -53.62 13.26 3.42
CA MET A 1 -52.21 13.03 3.02
C MET A 1 -51.51 12.30 4.15
N PRO A 2 -51.15 11.01 4.02
CA PRO A 2 -50.40 10.30 5.04
C PRO A 2 -48.91 10.63 4.98
N LEU A 3 -48.28 10.53 6.16
CA LEU A 3 -46.94 11.01 6.53
C LEU A 3 -45.81 10.22 5.84
N ARG A 4 -44.68 10.88 5.54
CA ARG A 4 -43.47 10.28 4.96
C ARG A 4 -42.77 9.35 5.97
N PRO A 5 -42.30 8.15 5.58
CA PRO A 5 -41.47 7.33 6.44
C PRO A 5 -40.05 7.92 6.56
N LEU A 6 -39.59 8.12 7.80
CA LEU A 6 -38.18 8.35 8.13
C LEU A 6 -37.41 7.04 7.92
N SER A 7 -36.70 6.92 6.81
CA SER A 7 -35.83 5.76 6.56
C SER A 7 -34.41 6.09 6.98
N GLY A 8 -34.13 5.87 8.27
CA GLY A 8 -32.79 5.58 8.74
C GLY A 8 -32.41 4.18 8.26
N ILE A 9 -31.64 4.11 7.18
CA ILE A 9 -30.87 2.92 6.83
C ILE A 9 -29.43 3.22 7.27
N VAL A 10 -29.02 2.64 8.40
CA VAL A 10 -27.60 2.46 8.69
C VAL A 10 -27.17 1.25 7.87
N SER A 11 -26.40 1.48 6.81
CA SER A 11 -25.73 0.39 6.10
C SER A 11 -24.59 -0.14 6.98
N ILE A 12 -24.85 -1.20 7.75
CA ILE A 12 -23.86 -1.87 8.61
C ILE A 12 -23.04 -2.89 7.78
N PHE A 13 -22.70 -2.57 6.53
CA PHE A 13 -21.78 -3.40 5.75
C PHE A 13 -20.93 -2.54 4.82
N ASP A 14 -20.15 -1.63 5.40
CA ASP A 14 -18.89 -1.25 4.76
C ASP A 14 -17.96 -2.46 4.83
N ASN A 15 -17.92 -3.27 3.76
CA ASN A 15 -16.72 -4.01 3.45
C ASN A 15 -15.85 -3.07 2.61
N PRO A 16 -15.01 -2.20 3.20
CA PRO A 16 -14.20 -1.30 2.41
C PRO A 16 -13.31 -2.16 1.53
N ALA A 17 -13.50 -2.04 0.20
CA ALA A 17 -12.57 -2.59 -0.76
C ALA A 17 -11.13 -2.25 -0.30
N PRO A 18 -10.17 -3.18 -0.40
CA PRO A 18 -8.84 -2.97 0.14
C PRO A 18 -8.27 -1.63 -0.33
N LYS A 19 -8.12 -0.67 0.59
CA LYS A 19 -7.59 0.65 0.25
C LYS A 19 -6.20 0.46 -0.39
N PRO A 20 -5.90 1.14 -1.50
CA PRO A 20 -4.61 0.99 -2.16
C PRO A 20 -3.51 1.36 -1.17
N LYS A 21 -2.64 0.38 -0.86
CA LYS A 21 -1.54 0.60 0.08
C LYS A 21 -0.61 1.68 -0.48
N PRO A 22 -0.21 2.68 0.33
CA PRO A 22 0.75 3.67 -0.09
C PRO A 22 2.07 2.99 -0.48
N PHE A 23 2.83 3.64 -1.36
CA PHE A 23 4.15 3.15 -1.72
C PHE A 23 5.08 3.29 -0.51
N ARG A 24 5.75 2.21 -0.13
CA ARG A 24 6.75 2.19 0.92
C ARG A 24 8.11 1.95 0.30
N PHE A 25 9.04 2.87 0.57
CA PHE A 25 10.45 2.64 0.31
C PHE A 25 11.03 1.75 1.41
N PHE A 26 11.89 0.82 1.03
CA PHE A 26 12.57 -0.05 1.99
C PHE A 26 14.06 0.27 1.95
N ASN A 27 14.64 0.61 3.10
CA ASN A 27 16.04 1.02 3.19
C ASN A 27 16.99 -0.04 2.64
N MET A 28 16.65 -1.33 2.81
CA MET A 28 17.43 -2.45 2.27
C MET A 28 17.62 -2.41 0.74
N TRP A 29 16.77 -1.68 0.00
CA TRP A 29 16.97 -1.53 -1.43
C TRP A 29 18.21 -0.68 -1.74
N ALA A 30 18.53 0.31 -0.90
CA ALA A 30 19.67 1.20 -1.13
C ALA A 30 21.01 0.45 -1.13
N ASP A 31 21.09 -0.65 -0.37
CA ASP A 31 22.29 -1.48 -0.28
C ASP A 31 22.38 -2.53 -1.41
N HIS A 32 21.33 -2.71 -2.22
CA HIS A 32 21.32 -3.69 -3.29
C HIS A 32 22.10 -3.17 -4.50
N PRO A 33 23.05 -3.94 -5.08
CA PRO A 33 23.92 -3.47 -6.16
C PRO A 33 23.17 -2.95 -7.39
N ASP A 34 22.05 -3.60 -7.75
CA ASP A 34 21.23 -3.21 -8.91
C ASP A 34 20.26 -2.05 -8.66
N PHE A 35 20.17 -1.51 -7.44
CA PHE A 35 19.21 -0.46 -7.13
C PHE A 35 19.50 0.85 -7.88
N ILE A 36 20.71 1.41 -7.72
CA ILE A 36 21.12 2.64 -8.42
C ILE A 36 21.06 2.48 -9.95
N PRO A 37 21.63 1.41 -10.55
CA PRO A 37 21.52 1.17 -11.99
C PRO A 37 20.07 1.12 -12.50
N THR A 38 19.16 0.54 -11.73
CA THR A 38 17.73 0.46 -12.08
C THR A 38 17.08 1.85 -12.09
N ILE A 39 17.39 2.69 -11.09
CA ILE A 39 16.90 4.06 -11.03
C ILE A 39 17.41 4.87 -12.21
N GLU A 40 18.72 4.86 -12.44
CA GLU A 40 19.35 5.63 -13.52
C GLU A 40 18.79 5.28 -14.89
N ARG A 41 18.67 3.97 -15.18
CA ARG A 41 18.11 3.48 -16.44
C ARG A 41 16.70 4.01 -16.66
N ARG A 42 15.87 4.02 -15.62
CA ARG A 42 14.49 4.51 -15.72
C ARG A 42 14.42 6.04 -15.77
N TRP A 43 15.34 6.73 -15.11
CA TRP A 43 15.38 8.19 -15.05
C TRP A 43 15.87 8.82 -16.36
N ARG A 44 16.76 8.14 -17.08
CA ARG A 44 17.30 8.58 -18.38
C ARG A 44 16.29 8.46 -19.52
N LEU A 45 15.17 7.77 -19.32
CA LEU A 45 14.13 7.68 -20.35
C LEU A 45 13.63 9.08 -20.73
N ASN A 46 13.60 9.34 -22.03
CA ASN A 46 13.08 10.59 -22.53
C ASN A 46 11.56 10.64 -22.31
N VAL A 47 11.10 11.76 -21.77
CA VAL A 47 9.67 12.05 -21.59
C VAL A 47 9.46 13.43 -22.16
N GLU A 48 8.52 13.53 -23.09
CA GLU A 48 8.12 14.79 -23.72
C GLU A 48 7.02 15.48 -22.90
N GLY A 49 6.88 16.79 -23.10
CA GLY A 49 5.90 17.64 -22.41
C GLY A 49 6.52 18.62 -21.42
N THR A 50 5.68 19.21 -20.57
CA THR A 50 6.12 20.23 -19.62
C THR A 50 7.05 19.65 -18.54
N PRO A 51 7.93 20.45 -17.91
CA PRO A 51 8.83 19.97 -16.85
C PRO A 51 8.10 19.23 -15.72
N GLN A 52 6.94 19.74 -15.27
CA GLN A 52 6.12 19.10 -14.25
C GLN A 52 5.57 17.74 -14.71
N PHE A 53 5.08 17.67 -15.95
CA PHE A 53 4.61 16.40 -16.52
C PHE A 53 5.74 15.37 -16.61
N ARG A 54 6.91 15.80 -17.08
CA ARG A 54 8.11 14.96 -17.19
C ARG A 54 8.49 14.37 -15.84
N LEU A 55 8.53 15.20 -14.79
CA LEU A 55 8.80 14.75 -13.42
C LEU A 55 7.76 13.72 -12.94
N CYS A 56 6.48 14.04 -13.02
CA CYS A 56 5.40 13.16 -12.58
C CYS A 56 5.44 11.80 -13.30
N ARG A 57 5.69 11.80 -14.62
CA ARG A 57 5.78 10.57 -15.41
C ARG A 57 7.01 9.75 -15.05
N LYS A 58 8.18 10.38 -14.86
CA LYS A 58 9.39 9.68 -14.40
C LYS A 58 9.20 9.04 -13.03
N LEU A 59 8.63 9.78 -12.07
CA LEU A 59 8.32 9.24 -10.74
C LEU A 59 7.31 8.08 -10.79
N LYS A 60 6.25 8.21 -11.60
CA LYS A 60 5.27 7.13 -11.79
C LYS A 60 5.91 5.88 -12.38
N ALA A 61 6.80 6.05 -13.35
CA ALA A 61 7.50 4.94 -13.98
C ALA A 61 8.51 4.28 -13.02
N LEU A 62 9.23 5.09 -12.25
CA LEU A 62 10.17 4.62 -11.23
C LEU A 62 9.46 3.81 -10.14
N LYS A 63 8.30 4.28 -9.67
CA LYS A 63 7.45 3.55 -8.72
C LYS A 63 7.09 2.16 -9.22
N SER A 64 6.76 2.01 -10.51
CA SER A 64 6.48 0.70 -11.10
C SER A 64 7.72 -0.19 -11.16
N SER A 65 8.87 0.35 -11.56
CA SER A 65 10.13 -0.38 -11.58
C SER A 65 10.56 -0.85 -10.20
N LEU A 66 10.43 -0.01 -9.17
CA LEU A 66 10.77 -0.37 -7.79
C LEU A 66 9.83 -1.44 -7.21
N LYS A 67 8.55 -1.44 -7.58
CA LYS A 67 7.63 -2.53 -7.24
C LYS A 67 8.06 -3.86 -7.87
N ALA A 68 8.46 -3.83 -9.15
CA ALA A 68 8.96 -5.02 -9.83
C ALA A 68 10.27 -5.51 -9.21
N PHE A 69 11.20 -4.60 -8.91
CA PHE A 69 12.45 -4.89 -8.21
C PHE A 69 12.20 -5.54 -6.85
N ASN A 70 11.26 -5.01 -6.05
CA ASN A 70 10.86 -5.61 -4.78
C ASN A 70 10.30 -7.02 -4.94
N ASN A 71 9.48 -7.25 -5.96
CA ASN A 71 8.93 -8.58 -6.20
C ASN A 71 10.00 -9.57 -6.68
N LEU A 72 10.98 -9.10 -7.46
CA LEU A 72 12.06 -9.94 -7.97
C LEU A 72 13.01 -10.38 -6.86
N HIS A 73 13.46 -9.44 -6.01
CA HIS A 73 14.52 -9.72 -5.02
C HIS A 73 13.97 -9.98 -3.60
N TYR A 74 12.78 -9.48 -3.26
CA TYR A 74 12.27 -9.44 -1.88
C TYR A 74 10.83 -9.97 -1.73
N SER A 75 10.29 -10.68 -2.73
CA SER A 75 8.94 -11.25 -2.68
C SER A 75 8.73 -12.15 -1.45
N HIS A 76 9.68 -13.05 -1.16
CA HIS A 76 9.60 -13.96 0.00
C HIS A 76 9.59 -13.23 1.36
N ILE A 77 10.29 -12.11 1.48
CA ILE A 77 10.30 -11.28 2.70
C ILE A 77 8.94 -10.59 2.87
N SER A 78 8.32 -10.14 1.77
CA SER A 78 6.99 -9.54 1.80
C SER A 78 5.86 -10.53 2.16
N VAL A 79 6.04 -11.81 1.85
CA VAL A 79 5.11 -12.90 2.22
C VAL A 79 5.18 -13.18 3.72
N ARG A 80 6.38 -13.36 4.28
CA ARG A 80 6.56 -13.57 5.73
C ARG A 80 6.12 -12.37 6.57
N ALA A 81 6.31 -11.15 6.07
CA ALA A 81 5.80 -9.95 6.72
C ALA A 81 4.25 -9.89 6.71
N LYS A 82 3.60 -10.40 5.64
CA LYS A 82 2.14 -10.53 5.57
C LYS A 82 1.60 -11.59 6.52
N GLU A 83 2.28 -12.71 6.68
CA GLU A 83 1.88 -13.81 7.58
C GLU A 83 1.83 -13.35 9.05
N ARG A 84 2.76 -12.46 9.46
CA ARG A 84 2.75 -11.85 10.81
C ARG A 84 1.65 -10.80 11.02
N THR A 85 0.98 -10.35 9.96
CA THR A 85 -0.18 -9.43 10.04
C THR A 85 -1.50 -10.15 9.74
N LEU A 86 -1.52 -11.48 9.78
CA LEU A 86 -2.77 -12.19 10.03
C LEU A 86 -3.07 -11.98 11.51
N PRO A 87 -4.15 -11.28 11.91
CA PRO A 87 -4.61 -11.39 13.28
C PRO A 87 -4.97 -12.87 13.48
N CYS A 88 -4.14 -13.61 14.21
CA CYS A 88 -4.60 -14.83 14.87
C CYS A 88 -5.81 -14.39 15.68
N LYS A 89 -7.01 -14.68 15.18
CA LYS A 89 -8.29 -14.44 15.84
C LYS A 89 -8.37 -15.37 17.06
N MET A 90 -7.59 -15.11 18.10
CA MET A 90 -7.56 -15.95 19.28
C MET A 90 -7.17 -15.19 20.54
N HIS A 91 -7.70 -13.98 20.74
CA HIS A 91 -7.81 -13.40 22.08
C HIS A 91 -8.75 -12.19 22.15
N ARG A 92 -10.02 -12.36 21.76
CA ARG A 92 -11.04 -11.30 21.93
C ARG A 92 -11.66 -11.27 23.34
N HIS A 93 -11.43 -12.28 24.18
CA HIS A 93 -12.07 -12.32 25.50
C HIS A 93 -11.28 -11.71 26.65
N THR A 94 -9.95 -11.64 26.59
CA THR A 94 -9.16 -11.23 27.76
C THR A 94 -8.86 -9.73 27.82
N LEU A 95 -8.97 -9.01 26.70
CA LEU A 95 -8.72 -7.56 26.68
C LEU A 95 -9.94 -6.70 27.07
N ASN A 96 -11.13 -7.29 27.23
CA ASN A 96 -12.32 -6.57 27.69
C ASN A 96 -12.47 -6.52 29.22
N LEU A 97 -11.54 -7.09 29.99
CA LEU A 97 -11.62 -7.11 31.46
C LEU A 97 -10.55 -6.24 32.15
N ILE A 98 -9.75 -5.46 31.42
CA ILE A 98 -8.76 -4.54 32.01
C ILE A 98 -9.12 -3.06 31.76
N LEU A 99 -10.28 -2.76 31.17
CA LEU A 99 -10.71 -1.37 30.89
C LEU A 99 -12.14 -1.08 31.35
N GLU A 100 -12.62 -1.75 32.40
CA GLU A 100 -13.82 -1.34 33.16
C GLU A 100 -13.56 -1.52 34.67
N MET A 101 -12.53 -0.82 35.17
CA MET A 101 -12.43 -0.16 36.49
C MET A 101 -11.31 0.89 36.46
#